data_AF-A0A967SIE4-F1
#
_entry.id   AF-A0A967SIE4-F1
#
_cell.length_a   1.000
_cell.length_b   1.000
_cell.length_c   1.000
_cell.angle_alpha   90.00
_cell.angle_beta   90.00
_cell.angle_gamma   90.00
#
_symmetry.space_group_name_H-M   'P 1'
#
loop_
_entity.id
_entity.type
_entity.pdbx_description
1 polymer ?
#
loop_
_entity_poly.entity_id
_entity_poly.type
_entity_poly.pdbx_seq_one_letter_code
_entity_poly.pdbx_strand_id
1 'polypeptide(L)' 'MNPEAYQEYLKGRYEWNQRTPPSLERALAHFAAARDLDPTYAPAWAALADVYSQ' A
#
# COMPACT_ATOMS: atom_id res chain seq x y z
N MET A 1 -15.55 0.17 -4.36
CA MET A 1 -14.83 0.44 -3.11
C MET A 1 -15.00 -0.75 -2.19
N ASN A 2 -13.98 -1.60 -2.17
CA ASN A 2 -13.87 -2.74 -1.26
C ASN A 2 -13.32 -2.25 0.11
N PRO A 3 -14.01 -2.47 1.24
CA PRO A 3 -13.52 -2.05 2.56
C PRO A 3 -12.21 -2.71 2.98
N GLU A 4 -11.98 -3.97 2.59
CA GLU A 4 -10.72 -4.68 2.85
C GLU A 4 -9.54 -4.03 2.12
N ALA A 5 -9.75 -3.52 0.89
CA ALA A 5 -8.72 -2.75 0.17
C ALA A 5 -8.31 -1.49 0.92
N TYR A 6 -9.26 -0.80 1.55
CA TYR A 6 -8.96 0.35 2.40
C TYR A 6 -8.16 -0.03 3.65
N GLN A 7 -8.50 -1.16 4.28
CA GLN A 7 -7.74 -1.65 5.44
C GLN A 7 -6.30 -2.02 5.07
N GLU A 8 -6.09 -2.72 3.96
CA GLU A 8 -4.74 -3.04 3.47
C GLU A 8 -3.97 -1.77 3.12
N TYR A 9 -4.60 -0.79 2.48
CA TYR A 9 -3.97 0.50 2.26
C TYR A 9 -3.54 1.21 3.55
N LEU A 10 -4.36 1.20 4.61
CA LEU A 10 -3.99 1.79 5.90
C LEU A 10 -2.78 1.08 6.55
N LYS A 11 -2.72 -0.25 6.50
CA LYS A 11 -1.56 -1.03 6.98
C LYS A 11 -0.31 -0.67 6.19
N GLY A 12 -0.41 -0.56 4.87
CA GLY A 12 0.69 -0.14 4.01
C GLY A 12 1.20 1.27 4.36
N ARG A 13 0.29 2.22 4.62
CA ARG A 13 0.67 3.58 5.05
C ARG A 13 1.38 3.60 6.41
N TYR A 14 0.97 2.75 7.34
CA TYR A 14 1.63 2.60 8.63
C TYR A 14 3.08 2.10 8.48
N GLU A 15 3.29 1.06 7.66
CA GLU A 15 4.63 0.52 7.37
C GLU A 15 5.50 1.52 6.59
N TRP A 16 4.92 2.22 5.62
CA TRP A 16 5.60 3.24 4.84
C TRP A 16 6.12 4.39 5.72
N ASN A 17 5.35 4.81 6.73
CA ASN A 17 5.75 5.87 7.65
C ASN A 17 6.99 5.55 8.49
N GLN A 18 7.33 4.27 8.68
CA GLN A 18 8.54 3.86 9.39
C GLN A 18 9.82 4.08 8.56
N ARG A 19 9.70 4.15 7.21
CA ARG A 19 10.80 4.43 6.26
C ARG A 19 12.09 3.63 6.50
N THR A 20 11.95 2.36 6.87
CA THR A 20 13.08 1.42 6.92
C THR A 20 13.01 0.48 5.72
N PRO A 21 14.12 -0.08 5.22
CA PRO A 21 14.08 -1.04 4.12
C PRO A 21 13.03 -2.18 4.31
N PRO A 22 12.98 -2.88 5.46
CA PRO A 22 11.99 -3.94 5.65
C PRO A 22 10.55 -3.41 5.80
N SER A 23 10.35 -2.17 6.26
CA SER A 23 8.99 -1.60 6.32
C SER A 23 8.49 -1.16 4.95
N LEU A 24 9.39 -0.74 4.05
CA LEU A 24 9.04 -0.45 2.66
C LEU A 24 8.60 -1.71 1.91
N GLU A 25 9.28 -2.84 2.12
CA GLU A 25 8.86 -4.14 1.56
C GLU A 25 7.46 -4.55 2.05
N ARG A 26 7.18 -4.41 3.35
CA ARG A 26 5.84 -4.69 3.90
C ARG A 26 4.78 -3.73 3.37
N ALA A 27 5.12 -2.45 3.26
CA ALA A 27 4.23 -1.44 2.69
C ALA A 27 3.84 -1.80 1.24
N LEU A 28 4.82 -2.22 0.42
CA LEU A 28 4.60 -2.67 -0.94
C LEU A 28 3.60 -3.83 -1.01
N ALA A 29 3.76 -4.84 -0.14
CA ALA A 29 2.88 -6.00 -0.08
C ALA A 29 1.44 -5.60 0.26
N HIS A 30 1.27 -4.71 1.25
CA HIS A 30 -0.05 -4.20 1.63
C HIS A 30 -0.72 -3.37 0.52
N PHE A 31 0.02 -2.51 -0.18
CA PHE A 31 -0.55 -1.75 -1.30
C PHE A 31 -0.87 -2.63 -2.51
N ALA A 32 -0.07 -3.66 -2.78
CA ALA A 32 -0.38 -4.66 -3.80
C ALA A 32 -1.66 -5.44 -3.45
N ALA A 33 -1.83 -5.85 -2.20
CA ALA A 33 -3.05 -6.50 -1.73
C ALA A 33 -4.28 -5.57 -1.85
N ALA A 34 -4.13 -4.29 -1.51
CA ALA A 34 -5.20 -3.30 -1.67
C ALA A 34 -5.62 -3.14 -3.15
N ARG A 35 -4.64 -3.10 -4.07
CA ARG A 35 -4.90 -3.10 -5.52
C ARG A 35 -5.60 -4.37 -5.98
N ASP A 36 -5.18 -5.54 -5.50
CA ASP A 36 -5.73 -6.81 -5.95
C ASP A 36 -7.19 -7.01 -5.45
N LEU A 37 -7.50 -6.50 -4.25
CA LEU A 37 -8.85 -6.46 -3.69
C LEU A 37 -9.77 -5.45 -4.38
N ASP A 38 -9.24 -4.29 -4.75
CA ASP A 38 -9.97 -3.28 -5.53
C ASP A 38 -9.04 -2.61 -6.55
N PRO A 39 -9.01 -3.13 -7.79
CA PRO A 39 -8.18 -2.55 -8.85
C PRO A 39 -8.55 -1.11 -9.19
N THR A 40 -9.76 -0.66 -8.83
CA THR A 40 -10.24 0.71 -9.04
C THR A 40 -9.84 1.67 -7.91
N TYR A 41 -9.24 1.16 -6.84
CA TYR A 41 -8.81 1.95 -5.69
C TYR A 41 -7.51 2.72 -5.99
N ALA A 42 -7.66 3.89 -6.61
CA ALA A 42 -6.57 4.76 -7.02
C ALA A 42 -5.49 5.03 -5.93
N PRO A 43 -5.82 5.19 -4.63
CA PRO A 43 -4.80 5.40 -3.60
C PRO A 43 -3.79 4.27 -3.46
N ALA A 44 -4.17 3.02 -3.71
CA ALA A 44 -3.24 1.89 -3.66
C ALA A 44 -2.18 1.97 -4.76
N TRP A 45 -2.58 2.37 -5.97
CA TRP A 45 -1.66 2.56 -7.10
C TRP A 45 -0.68 3.70 -6.85
N ALA A 46 -1.17 4.85 -6.35
CA ALA A 46 -0.31 5.98 -6.01
C ALA A 46 0.72 5.58 -4.94
N ALA A 47 0.28 4.87 -3.89
CA ALA A 47 1.17 4.44 -2.82
C ALA A 47 2.22 3.41 -3.28
N LEU A 48 1.90 2.52 -4.23
CA LEU A 48 2.90 1.65 -4.86
C LEU A 48 3.97 2.48 -5.58
N ALA A 49 3.57 3.50 -6.35
CA ALA A 49 4.51 4.38 -7.04
C ALA A 49 5.40 5.14 -6.04
N ASP A 50 4.82 5.64 -4.94
CA ASP A 50 5.57 6.31 -3.87
C ASP A 50 6.65 5.39 -3.28
N VAL A 51 6.32 4.13 -2.99
CA VAL A 51 7.29 3.15 -2.45
C VAL A 51 8.43 2.88 -3.44
N TYR A 52 8.14 2.77 -4.75
CA TYR A 52 9.16 2.55 -5.76
C TYR A 52 10.05 3.78 -6.03
N SER A 53 9.62 4.98 -5.63
CA SER A 53 10.35 6.23 -5.84
C SER A 53 11.32 6.62 -4.72
N GLN A 54 11.40 5.82 -3.64
CA GLN A 54 12.28 6.06 -2.49
C GLN A 54 13.64 5.39 -2.58
#